data_AF-A0A3C1LCM8-F1
#
_entry.id   AF-A0A3C1LCM8-F1
#
_cell.length_a   1.000
_cell.length_b   1.000
_cell.length_c   1.000
_cell.angle_alpha   90.00
_cell.angle_beta   90.00
_cell.angle_gamma   90.00
#
_symmetry.space_group_name_H-M   'P 1'
#
loop_
_entity.id
_entity.type
_entity.pdbx_description
1 polymer ?
#
loop_
_entity_poly.entity_id
_entity_poly.type
_entity_poly.pdbx_seq_one_letter_code
_entity_poly.pdbx_strand_id
1 'polypeptide(L)'
;MLPPNLDKSYVKQLPQQPGVYYFHNAQGKIIYVGKAKQIKQRVVSHFTGHDIGKKRQQFLREIHAVSYTTTPTELTALLLESVEIRKYWPIYNISQKVRSSNYGTCLYTDAAGYLRLVIDKLQKRQSFLHSTAYLVDAHRLLWRLVQSFELDPYLCCLSKVPPALLAPHEIYNQKVLAAVASLQAQQPTYLLQEATDEGTSCVLVEKGSFYGFGMLPNNFKWRTVSDIKRKIKQYPVNEHINAMIRSFEERYAGKMTYL
;
A
#
# COMPACT_ATOMS: atom_id res chain seq x y z
N MET A 1 17.16 16.52 -24.73
CA MET A 1 16.28 16.51 -25.91
C MET A 1 14.85 16.31 -25.42
N LEU A 2 13.85 17.02 -25.95
CA LEU A 2 12.46 16.81 -25.55
C LEU A 2 11.82 15.73 -26.42
N PRO A 3 10.75 15.05 -25.95
CA PRO A 3 9.94 14.19 -26.79
C PRO A 3 9.45 14.96 -28.02
N PRO A 4 9.38 14.32 -29.20
CA PRO A 4 9.11 15.01 -30.46
C PRO A 4 7.72 15.66 -30.50
N ASN A 5 6.75 15.09 -29.77
CA ASN A 5 5.36 15.52 -29.78
C ASN A 5 4.97 16.34 -28.54
N LEU A 6 5.93 16.68 -27.67
CA LEU A 6 5.66 17.41 -26.44
C LEU A 6 6.01 18.89 -26.58
N ASP A 7 5.00 19.75 -26.45
CA ASP A 7 5.21 21.19 -26.40
C ASP A 7 6.04 21.58 -25.16
N LYS A 8 7.02 22.49 -25.35
CA LYS A 8 7.93 22.94 -24.28
C LYS A 8 7.21 23.61 -23.12
N SER A 9 6.04 24.21 -23.35
CA SER A 9 5.21 24.88 -22.35
C SER A 9 4.84 23.96 -21.18
N TYR A 10 4.50 22.69 -21.46
CA TYR A 10 4.19 21.70 -20.44
C TYR A 10 5.32 21.52 -19.43
N VAL A 11 6.58 21.52 -19.90
CA VAL A 11 7.75 21.33 -19.02
C VAL A 11 8.10 22.62 -18.28
N LYS A 12 7.87 23.79 -18.88
CA LYS A 12 8.18 25.08 -18.26
C LYS A 12 7.32 25.32 -17.01
N GLN A 13 6.05 24.93 -17.05
CA GLN A 13 5.05 25.14 -15.99
C GLN A 13 5.18 24.15 -14.82
N LEU A 14 5.99 23.09 -14.95
CA LEU A 14 6.12 22.10 -13.87
C LEU A 14 6.75 22.71 -12.61
N PRO A 15 6.22 22.38 -11.42
CA PRO A 15 6.73 22.92 -10.17
C PRO A 15 8.01 22.21 -9.73
N GLN A 16 8.75 22.89 -8.86
CA GLN A 16 9.85 22.33 -8.09
C GLN A 16 9.39 21.89 -6.69
N GLN A 17 8.36 21.03 -6.67
CA GLN A 17 7.77 20.48 -5.46
C GLN A 17 7.63 18.96 -5.57
N PRO A 18 7.45 18.24 -4.44
CA PRO A 18 7.08 16.84 -4.45
C PRO A 18 5.72 16.61 -5.10
N GLY A 19 5.52 15.43 -5.65
CA GLY A 19 4.22 15.00 -6.16
C GLY A 19 4.29 13.95 -7.24
N VAL A 20 3.17 13.81 -7.95
CA VAL A 20 2.96 12.82 -9.00
C VAL A 20 2.80 13.54 -10.34
N TYR A 21 3.47 13.03 -11.39
CA TYR A 21 3.31 13.50 -12.76
C TYR A 21 2.73 12.39 -13.64
N TYR A 22 2.05 12.83 -14.70
CA TYR A 22 1.33 11.96 -15.63
C TYR A 22 1.78 12.29 -17.04
N PHE A 23 2.12 11.27 -17.82
CA PHE A 23 2.33 11.42 -19.25
C PHE A 23 1.12 10.95 -20.02
N HIS A 24 0.70 11.77 -20.98
CA HIS A 24 -0.49 11.55 -21.79
C HIS A 24 -0.12 11.31 -23.24
N ASN A 25 -0.89 10.45 -23.91
CA ASN A 25 -0.79 10.26 -25.35
C ASN A 25 -1.61 11.29 -26.14
N ALA A 26 -1.59 11.19 -27.47
CA ALA A 26 -2.31 12.09 -28.37
C ALA A 26 -3.83 12.14 -28.10
N GLN A 27 -4.42 11.08 -27.54
CA GLN A 27 -5.83 11.01 -27.17
C GLN A 27 -6.10 11.47 -25.73
N GLY A 28 -5.10 12.01 -25.03
CA GLY A 28 -5.20 12.45 -23.64
C GLY A 28 -5.13 11.32 -22.61
N LYS A 29 -4.98 10.06 -23.03
CA LYS A 29 -4.92 8.90 -22.12
C LYS A 29 -3.61 8.89 -21.34
N ILE A 30 -3.69 8.64 -20.04
CA ILE A 30 -2.52 8.46 -19.18
C ILE A 30 -1.81 7.15 -19.54
N ILE A 31 -0.57 7.27 -20.02
CA ILE A 31 0.28 6.15 -20.43
C ILE A 31 1.37 5.83 -19.41
N TYR A 32 1.72 6.79 -18.56
CA TYR A 32 2.66 6.64 -17.46
C TYR A 32 2.34 7.57 -16.29
N VAL A 33 2.57 7.09 -15.08
CA VAL A 33 2.46 7.82 -13.82
C VAL A 33 3.78 7.65 -13.06
N GLY A 34 4.30 8.72 -12.46
CA GLY A 34 5.49 8.59 -11.60
C GLY A 34 5.52 9.60 -10.48
N LYS A 35 6.21 9.25 -9.38
CA LYS A 35 6.48 10.15 -8.25
C LYS A 35 7.79 10.92 -8.39
N ALA A 36 7.88 12.06 -7.73
CA ALA A 36 9.09 12.87 -7.65
C ALA A 36 9.19 13.61 -6.32
N LYS A 37 10.43 13.83 -5.84
CA LYS A 37 10.73 14.88 -4.86
C LYS A 37 10.64 16.28 -5.48
N GLN A 38 10.95 16.36 -6.77
CA GLN A 38 11.05 17.58 -7.56
C GLN A 38 10.49 17.26 -8.95
N ILE A 39 9.20 17.56 -9.17
CA ILE A 39 8.45 17.15 -10.38
C ILE A 39 9.18 17.56 -11.66
N LYS A 40 9.53 18.85 -11.80
CA LYS A 40 10.21 19.35 -12.99
C LYS A 40 11.51 18.62 -13.29
N GLN A 41 12.37 18.44 -12.28
CA GLN A 41 13.65 17.76 -12.43
C GLN A 41 13.46 16.30 -12.86
N ARG A 42 12.51 15.59 -12.25
CA ARG A 42 12.24 14.18 -12.57
C ARG A 42 11.66 14.02 -13.98
N VAL A 43 10.73 14.88 -14.39
CA VAL A 43 10.19 14.86 -15.76
C VAL A 43 11.29 15.12 -16.78
N VAL A 44 12.13 16.14 -16.57
CA VAL A 44 13.27 16.41 -17.47
C VAL A 44 14.21 15.20 -17.53
N SER A 45 14.46 14.52 -16.40
CA SER A 45 15.31 13.33 -16.37
C SER A 45 14.82 12.18 -17.26
N HIS A 46 13.51 12.06 -17.48
CA HIS A 46 12.97 11.07 -18.43
C HIS A 46 13.38 11.36 -19.86
N PHE A 47 13.61 12.62 -20.21
CA PHE A 47 13.91 13.08 -21.56
C PHE A 47 15.41 13.21 -21.81
N THR A 48 16.21 13.34 -20.74
CA THR A 48 17.67 13.42 -20.81
C THR A 48 18.28 12.03 -20.59
N GLY A 49 18.67 11.36 -21.69
CA GLY A 49 19.41 10.11 -21.64
C GLY A 49 19.81 9.65 -23.04
N HIS A 50 20.97 9.01 -23.16
CA HIS A 50 21.51 8.49 -24.43
C HIS A 50 21.04 7.08 -24.77
N ASP A 51 20.10 6.51 -24.00
CA ASP A 51 19.54 5.20 -24.29
C ASP A 51 18.71 5.25 -25.59
N ILE A 52 19.25 4.62 -26.61
CA ILE A 52 18.69 4.51 -27.97
C ILE A 52 17.80 3.28 -28.15
N GLY A 53 17.46 2.56 -27.08
CA GLY A 53 16.61 1.38 -27.14
C GLY A 53 15.22 1.65 -27.74
N LYS A 54 14.75 0.75 -28.61
CA LYS A 54 13.46 0.88 -29.34
C LYS A 54 12.27 1.18 -28.41
N LYS A 55 12.18 0.50 -27.26
CA LYS A 55 11.10 0.67 -26.28
C LYS A 55 11.05 2.08 -25.71
N ARG A 56 12.23 2.65 -25.38
CA ARG A 56 12.33 4.01 -24.84
C ARG A 56 11.96 5.04 -25.90
N GLN A 57 12.44 4.88 -27.13
CA GLN A 57 12.07 5.79 -28.21
C GLN A 57 10.57 5.77 -28.51
N GLN A 58 9.95 4.58 -28.50
CA GLN A 58 8.51 4.45 -28.65
C GLN A 58 7.77 5.18 -27.51
N PHE A 59 8.17 4.94 -26.26
CA PHE A 59 7.61 5.63 -25.10
C PHE A 59 7.67 7.15 -25.26
N LEU A 60 8.83 7.71 -25.64
CA LEU A 60 8.98 9.15 -25.84
C LEU A 60 8.09 9.67 -26.98
N ARG A 61 7.95 8.94 -28.09
CA ARG A 61 7.06 9.35 -29.20
C ARG A 61 5.59 9.37 -28.79
N GLU A 62 5.18 8.53 -27.85
CA GLU A 62 3.80 8.51 -27.37
C GLU A 62 3.46 9.64 -26.39
N ILE A 63 4.42 10.45 -25.93
CA ILE A 63 4.17 11.55 -25.00
C ILE A 63 3.77 12.82 -25.76
N HIS A 64 2.54 13.28 -25.55
CA HIS A 64 1.99 14.52 -26.13
C HIS A 64 1.71 15.61 -25.08
N ALA A 65 1.47 15.24 -23.83
CA ALA A 65 1.25 16.19 -22.75
C ALA A 65 1.76 15.66 -21.39
N VAL A 66 2.02 16.59 -20.47
CA VAL A 66 2.40 16.30 -19.08
C VAL A 66 1.46 17.05 -18.14
N SER A 67 0.87 16.35 -17.18
CA SER A 67 0.16 16.97 -16.05
C SER A 67 0.78 16.54 -14.73
N TYR A 68 0.37 17.16 -13.62
CA TYR A 68 0.88 16.83 -12.30
C TYR A 68 -0.12 17.10 -11.17
N THR A 69 0.16 16.51 -10.02
CA THR A 69 -0.49 16.79 -8.73
C THR A 69 0.61 16.95 -7.70
N THR A 70 0.70 18.11 -7.06
CA THR A 70 1.66 18.36 -5.99
C THR A 70 1.25 17.61 -4.73
N THR A 71 2.23 17.23 -3.92
CA THR A 71 2.01 16.64 -2.60
C THR A 71 2.92 17.31 -1.58
N PRO A 72 2.52 17.33 -0.30
CA PRO A 72 3.31 18.00 0.74
C PRO A 72 4.70 17.37 0.95
N THR A 73 4.80 16.04 0.79
CA THR A 73 6.05 15.31 1.05
C THR A 73 6.32 14.24 -0.01
N GLU A 74 7.54 13.69 0.01
CA GLU A 74 7.88 12.53 -0.82
C GLU A 74 7.06 11.29 -0.44
N LEU A 75 6.78 11.08 0.85
CA LEU A 75 5.98 9.94 1.30
C LEU A 75 4.57 10.00 0.69
N THR A 76 3.91 11.15 0.76
CA THR A 76 2.58 11.33 0.15
C THR A 76 2.62 11.24 -1.38
N ALA A 77 3.71 11.69 -2.03
CA ALA A 77 3.93 11.47 -3.47
C ALA A 77 4.01 9.98 -3.83
N LEU A 78 4.74 9.20 -3.03
CA LEU A 78 4.90 7.75 -3.21
C LEU A 78 3.57 7.01 -3.05
N LEU A 79 2.80 7.35 -2.01
CA LEU A 79 1.48 6.76 -1.76
C LEU A 79 0.50 7.10 -2.88
N LEU A 80 0.44 8.38 -3.28
CA LEU A 80 -0.44 8.84 -4.35
C LEU A 80 -0.11 8.17 -5.69
N GLU A 81 1.17 8.03 -6.04
CA GLU A 81 1.58 7.35 -7.28
C GLU A 81 1.01 5.94 -7.36
N SER A 82 1.08 5.17 -6.27
CA SER A 82 0.56 3.80 -6.26
C SER A 82 -0.96 3.76 -6.40
N VAL A 83 -1.67 4.72 -5.80
CA VAL A 83 -3.13 4.89 -6.00
C VAL A 83 -3.44 5.18 -7.47
N GLU A 84 -2.73 6.14 -8.07
CA GLU A 84 -3.00 6.61 -9.45
C GLU A 84 -2.62 5.56 -10.50
N ILE A 85 -1.54 4.79 -10.29
CA ILE A 85 -1.19 3.64 -11.14
C ILE A 85 -2.29 2.59 -11.10
N ARG A 86 -2.89 2.32 -9.93
CA ARG A 86 -4.01 1.37 -9.83
C ARG A 86 -5.29 1.90 -10.46
N LYS A 87 -5.55 3.20 -10.33
CA LYS A 87 -6.72 3.88 -10.91
C LYS A 87 -6.66 3.88 -12.44
N TYR A 88 -5.54 4.28 -13.04
CA TYR A 88 -5.44 4.46 -14.49
C TYR A 88 -4.85 3.27 -15.24
N TRP A 89 -4.22 2.34 -14.53
CA TRP A 89 -3.53 1.17 -15.10
C TRP A 89 -2.63 1.49 -16.32
N PRO A 90 -1.74 2.49 -16.26
CA PRO A 90 -1.04 3.03 -17.43
C PRO A 90 -0.10 2.01 -18.07
N ILE A 91 -0.05 1.94 -19.41
CA ILE A 91 0.64 0.86 -20.15
C ILE A 91 2.13 0.72 -19.78
N TYR A 92 2.81 1.82 -19.47
CA TYR A 92 4.26 1.83 -19.18
C TYR A 92 4.61 1.60 -17.69
N ASN A 93 3.65 1.56 -16.77
CA ASN A 93 3.89 1.26 -15.34
C ASN A 93 3.95 -0.24 -15.06
N ILE A 94 4.88 -0.95 -15.69
CA ILE A 94 4.95 -2.42 -15.64
C ILE A 94 5.31 -2.93 -14.23
N SER A 95 6.25 -2.28 -13.54
CA SER A 95 6.79 -2.76 -12.26
C SER A 95 5.72 -2.97 -11.18
N GLN A 96 4.81 -2.01 -11.00
CA GLN A 96 3.73 -2.11 -10.02
C GLN A 96 2.54 -2.97 -10.51
N LYS A 97 2.53 -3.40 -11.77
CA LYS A 97 1.50 -4.32 -12.32
C LYS A 97 1.86 -5.80 -12.12
N VAL A 98 3.15 -6.11 -11.92
CA VAL A 98 3.59 -7.46 -11.57
C VAL A 98 3.01 -7.82 -10.21
N ARG A 99 2.44 -9.03 -10.11
CA ARG A 99 1.93 -9.54 -8.84
C ARG A 99 3.11 -9.78 -7.89
N SER A 100 3.17 -9.04 -6.79
CA SER A 100 3.91 -9.48 -5.62
C SER A 100 3.23 -10.74 -5.10
N SER A 101 4.01 -11.81 -4.86
CA SER A 101 3.50 -13.04 -4.24
C SER A 101 3.32 -12.79 -2.74
N ASN A 102 2.35 -11.96 -2.39
CA ASN A 102 2.01 -11.72 -1.00
C ASN A 102 1.18 -12.89 -0.47
N TYR A 103 1.40 -13.21 0.79
CA TYR A 103 0.67 -14.25 1.51
C TYR A 103 -0.09 -13.63 2.66
N GLY A 104 -1.24 -14.18 3.00
CA GLY A 104 -2.09 -13.60 4.02
C GLY A 104 -2.79 -14.66 4.83
N THR A 105 -2.99 -14.35 6.10
CA THR A 105 -3.79 -15.15 7.02
C THR A 105 -5.26 -14.81 6.78
N CYS A 106 -6.06 -15.82 6.43
CA CYS A 106 -7.49 -15.69 6.19
C CYS A 106 -8.28 -16.59 7.13
N LEU A 107 -9.54 -16.21 7.34
CA LEU A 107 -10.48 -16.92 8.21
C LEU A 107 -11.71 -17.28 7.37
N TYR A 108 -12.10 -18.55 7.41
CA TYR A 108 -13.36 -19.01 6.83
C TYR A 108 -13.98 -20.11 7.70
N THR A 109 -15.26 -20.37 7.51
CA THR A 109 -15.97 -21.48 8.17
C THR A 109 -16.07 -22.64 7.19
N ASP A 110 -15.72 -23.85 7.63
CA ASP A 110 -15.87 -25.05 6.80
C ASP A 110 -17.30 -25.64 6.89
N ALA A 111 -17.56 -26.69 6.11
CA ALA A 111 -18.86 -27.36 6.07
C ALA A 111 -19.25 -28.05 7.39
N ALA A 112 -18.29 -28.34 8.27
CA ALA A 112 -18.50 -28.91 9.59
C ALA A 112 -18.66 -27.85 10.68
N GLY A 113 -18.64 -26.55 10.32
CA GLY A 113 -18.83 -25.44 11.23
C GLY A 113 -17.57 -25.01 12.00
N TYR A 114 -16.39 -25.52 11.64
CA TYR A 114 -15.12 -25.10 12.23
C TYR A 114 -14.57 -23.87 11.53
N LEU A 115 -14.08 -22.91 12.32
CA LEU A 115 -13.32 -21.76 11.84
C LEU A 115 -11.89 -22.19 11.50
N ARG A 116 -11.48 -21.97 10.25
CA ARG A 116 -10.15 -22.30 9.76
C ARG A 116 -9.34 -21.03 9.54
N LEU A 117 -8.22 -20.95 10.26
CA LEU A 117 -7.23 -19.89 10.12
C LEU A 117 -6.08 -20.40 9.25
N VAL A 118 -6.01 -19.96 8.00
CA VAL A 118 -5.07 -20.53 7.01
C VAL A 118 -4.27 -19.46 6.30
N ILE A 119 -3.18 -19.88 5.63
CA ILE A 119 -2.38 -19.01 4.76
C ILE A 119 -2.84 -19.21 3.32
N ASP A 120 -3.21 -18.12 2.66
CA ASP A 120 -3.51 -18.11 1.23
C ASP A 120 -2.69 -17.02 0.52
N LYS A 121 -2.59 -17.11 -0.81
CA LYS A 121 -2.03 -16.04 -1.64
C LYS A 121 -3.04 -14.91 -1.72
N LEU A 122 -2.57 -13.67 -1.61
CA LEU A 122 -3.46 -12.51 -1.71
C LEU A 122 -4.17 -12.48 -3.08
N GLN A 123 -5.49 -12.62 -3.06
CA GLN A 123 -6.36 -12.47 -4.22
C GLN A 123 -7.37 -11.33 -3.97
N LYS A 124 -7.79 -10.65 -5.05
CA LYS A 124 -8.63 -9.43 -5.05
C LYS A 124 -9.97 -9.51 -4.29
N ARG A 125 -10.37 -10.66 -3.75
CA ARG A 125 -11.70 -10.92 -3.16
C ARG A 125 -11.70 -11.53 -1.76
N GLN A 126 -10.53 -11.82 -1.17
CA GLN A 126 -10.46 -12.32 0.21
C GLN A 126 -10.08 -11.19 1.16
N SER A 127 -10.79 -11.11 2.29
CA SER A 127 -10.39 -10.29 3.43
C SER A 127 -9.29 -11.01 4.19
N PHE A 128 -8.11 -10.41 4.24
CA PHE A 128 -6.98 -10.94 5.01
C PHE A 128 -6.93 -10.26 6.36
N LEU A 129 -6.72 -11.07 7.41
CA LEU A 129 -6.52 -10.57 8.77
C LEU A 129 -5.13 -9.96 8.93
N HIS A 130 -4.14 -10.52 8.25
CA HIS A 130 -2.77 -10.03 8.20
C HIS A 130 -2.11 -10.48 6.90
N SER A 131 -1.25 -9.65 6.31
CA SER A 131 -0.49 -9.97 5.09
C SER A 131 1.02 -9.92 5.33
N THR A 132 1.79 -10.77 4.66
CA THR A 132 3.25 -10.77 4.64
C THR A 132 3.77 -10.81 3.20
N ALA A 133 4.99 -10.31 2.99
CA ALA A 133 5.64 -10.38 1.68
C ALA A 133 6.13 -11.80 1.34
N TYR A 134 6.46 -12.60 2.36
CA TYR A 134 6.99 -13.95 2.19
C TYR A 134 6.17 -15.01 2.90
N LEU A 135 6.11 -16.19 2.29
CA LEU A 135 5.39 -17.35 2.82
C LEU A 135 5.95 -17.81 4.17
N VAL A 136 7.27 -17.71 4.36
CA VAL A 136 7.93 -18.11 5.61
C VAL A 136 7.46 -17.27 6.79
N ASP A 137 7.25 -15.97 6.60
CA ASP A 137 6.78 -15.08 7.66
C ASP A 137 5.30 -15.35 8.00
N ALA A 138 4.48 -15.66 6.98
CA ALA A 138 3.10 -16.09 7.21
C ALA A 138 3.05 -17.40 8.02
N HIS A 139 3.93 -18.35 7.71
CA HIS A 139 4.04 -19.61 8.46
C HIS A 139 4.49 -19.37 9.90
N ARG A 140 5.53 -18.55 10.12
CA ARG A 140 5.99 -18.21 11.48
C ARG A 140 4.87 -17.58 12.30
N LEU A 141 4.13 -16.65 11.71
CA LEU A 141 2.99 -16.02 12.37
C LEU A 141 1.91 -17.04 12.73
N LEU A 142 1.50 -17.89 11.79
CA LEU A 142 0.43 -18.86 12.02
C LEU A 142 0.85 -19.92 13.05
N TRP A 143 2.08 -20.43 12.99
CA TRP A 143 2.62 -21.35 14.00
C TRP A 143 2.66 -20.73 15.40
N ARG A 144 3.03 -19.46 15.50
CA ARG A 144 2.97 -18.73 16.78
C ARG A 144 1.54 -18.69 17.33
N LEU A 145 0.54 -18.41 16.49
CA LEU A 145 -0.87 -18.41 16.91
C LEU A 145 -1.34 -19.80 17.32
N VAL A 146 -0.96 -20.84 16.57
CA VAL A 146 -1.24 -22.25 16.91
C VAL A 146 -0.73 -22.58 18.31
N GLN A 147 0.51 -22.20 18.62
CA GLN A 147 1.11 -22.47 19.93
C GLN A 147 0.45 -21.64 21.05
N SER A 148 0.21 -20.35 20.83
CA SER A 148 -0.32 -19.45 21.87
C SER A 148 -1.79 -19.68 22.21
N PHE A 149 -2.59 -20.19 21.27
CA PHE A 149 -4.04 -20.37 21.43
C PHE A 149 -4.46 -21.85 21.38
N GLU A 150 -3.49 -22.77 21.36
CA GLU A 150 -3.72 -24.22 21.27
C GLU A 150 -4.66 -24.58 20.10
N LEU A 151 -4.42 -23.97 18.94
CA LEU A 151 -5.17 -24.27 17.72
C LEU A 151 -4.68 -25.61 17.15
N ASP A 152 -5.53 -26.26 16.38
CA ASP A 152 -5.16 -27.52 15.75
C ASP A 152 -4.38 -27.25 14.44
N PRO A 153 -3.14 -27.77 14.29
CA PRO A 153 -2.33 -27.52 13.10
C PRO A 153 -2.97 -28.05 11.81
N TYR A 154 -3.78 -29.12 11.87
CA TYR A 154 -4.45 -29.67 10.69
C TYR A 154 -5.59 -28.75 10.24
N LEU A 155 -6.40 -28.24 11.16
CA LEU A 155 -7.43 -27.23 10.85
C LEU A 155 -6.84 -25.90 10.35
N CYS A 156 -5.59 -25.60 10.70
CA CYS A 156 -4.83 -24.46 10.17
C CYS A 156 -4.07 -24.77 8.86
N CYS A 157 -4.24 -25.97 8.29
CA CYS A 157 -3.53 -26.45 7.10
C CYS A 157 -2.00 -26.46 7.20
N LEU A 158 -1.47 -26.56 8.43
CA LEU A 158 -0.05 -26.69 8.72
C LEU A 158 0.40 -28.15 8.88
N SER A 159 -0.54 -29.07 9.11
CA SER A 159 -0.31 -30.51 9.19
C SER A 159 -1.21 -31.26 8.22
N LYS A 160 -0.75 -32.42 7.75
CA LYS A 160 -1.55 -33.39 6.98
C LYS A 160 -2.20 -34.46 7.86
N VAL A 161 -1.82 -34.54 9.14
CA VAL A 161 -2.29 -35.55 10.10
C VAL A 161 -3.56 -35.01 10.78
N PRO A 162 -4.73 -35.65 10.61
CA PRO A 162 -5.95 -35.24 11.30
C PRO A 162 -5.81 -35.32 12.82
N PRO A 163 -6.52 -34.48 13.58
CA PRO A 163 -6.54 -34.58 15.04
C PRO A 163 -7.15 -35.91 15.47
N ALA A 164 -6.51 -36.57 16.44
CA ALA A 164 -7.05 -37.80 17.03
C ALA A 164 -8.31 -37.53 17.86
N LEU A 165 -8.37 -36.36 18.50
CA LEU A 165 -9.55 -35.86 19.21
C LEU A 165 -9.68 -34.36 18.94
N LEU A 166 -10.85 -33.94 18.48
CA LEU A 166 -11.15 -32.54 18.20
C LEU A 166 -12.29 -32.07 19.10
N ALA A 167 -12.12 -30.92 19.73
CA ALA A 167 -13.17 -30.31 20.53
C ALA A 167 -14.40 -29.98 19.64
N PRO A 168 -15.61 -29.92 20.22
CA PRO A 168 -16.77 -29.38 19.52
C PRO A 168 -16.46 -28.01 18.90
N HIS A 169 -17.03 -27.76 17.72
CA HIS A 169 -16.71 -26.59 16.93
C HIS A 169 -16.98 -25.28 17.68
N GLU A 170 -17.97 -25.20 18.57
CA GLU A 170 -18.23 -24.02 19.39
C GLU A 170 -17.03 -23.67 20.29
N ILE A 171 -16.44 -24.68 20.94
CA ILE A 171 -15.29 -24.50 21.83
C ILE A 171 -14.04 -24.18 21.01
N TYR A 172 -13.81 -24.91 19.92
CA TYR A 172 -12.67 -24.66 19.06
C TYR A 172 -12.71 -23.26 18.44
N ASN A 173 -13.89 -22.83 17.97
CA ASN A 173 -14.08 -21.53 17.35
C ASN A 173 -13.82 -20.39 18.31
N GLN A 174 -14.11 -20.54 19.61
CA GLN A 174 -13.73 -19.55 20.62
C GLN A 174 -12.21 -19.34 20.69
N LYS A 175 -11.42 -20.42 20.62
CA LYS A 175 -9.94 -20.33 20.58
C LYS A 175 -9.47 -19.58 19.33
N VAL A 176 -10.05 -19.89 18.17
CA VAL A 176 -9.72 -19.21 16.90
C VAL A 176 -10.08 -17.73 16.97
N LEU A 177 -11.27 -17.38 17.47
CA LEU A 177 -11.68 -15.99 17.63
C LEU A 177 -10.78 -15.23 18.60
N ALA A 178 -10.33 -15.85 19.69
CA ALA A 178 -9.36 -15.26 20.60
C ALA A 178 -8.00 -15.01 19.91
N ALA A 179 -7.54 -15.95 19.08
CA ALA A 179 -6.31 -15.79 18.29
C ALA A 179 -6.42 -14.63 17.29
N VAL A 180 -7.56 -14.52 16.60
CA VAL A 180 -7.85 -13.43 15.66
C VAL A 180 -7.94 -12.09 16.39
N ALA A 181 -8.62 -12.04 17.53
CA ALA A 181 -8.72 -10.83 18.35
C ALA A 181 -7.34 -10.38 18.84
N SER A 182 -6.48 -11.31 19.29
CA SER A 182 -5.10 -11.00 19.68
C SER A 182 -4.27 -10.48 18.51
N LEU A 183 -4.39 -11.11 17.33
CA LEU A 183 -3.72 -10.65 16.11
C LEU A 183 -4.16 -9.23 15.73
N GLN A 184 -5.46 -8.94 15.83
CA GLN A 184 -6.01 -7.61 15.53
C GLN A 184 -5.64 -6.58 16.60
N ALA A 185 -5.60 -6.95 17.88
CA ALA A 185 -5.20 -6.08 18.98
C ALA A 185 -3.72 -5.67 18.89
N GLN A 186 -2.88 -6.53 18.33
CA GLN A 186 -1.47 -6.23 18.06
C GLN A 186 -1.27 -5.33 16.82
N GLN A 187 -2.31 -5.04 16.04
CA GLN A 187 -2.17 -4.17 14.88
C GLN A 187 -2.27 -2.71 15.30
N PRO A 188 -1.17 -1.95 15.22
CA PRO A 188 -1.17 -0.59 15.71
C PRO A 188 -2.05 0.29 14.82
N THR A 189 -2.70 1.26 15.46
CA THR A 189 -3.22 2.43 14.79
C THR A 189 -2.26 3.57 15.09
N TYR A 190 -1.79 4.26 14.05
CA TYR A 190 -0.81 5.33 14.22
C TYR A 190 -0.88 6.33 13.07
N LEU A 191 -0.33 7.50 13.34
CA LEU A 191 -0.07 8.53 12.35
C LEU A 191 1.41 8.57 12.01
N LEU A 192 1.74 8.57 10.72
CA LEU A 192 3.03 9.05 10.26
C LEU A 192 2.92 10.55 10.01
N GLN A 193 3.80 11.33 10.63
CA GLN A 193 3.75 12.79 10.56
C GLN A 193 5.06 13.34 10.02
N GLU A 194 4.94 14.27 9.07
CA GLU A 194 6.06 15.02 8.52
C GLU A 194 5.71 16.50 8.52
N ALA A 195 6.52 17.30 9.21
CA ALA A 195 6.39 18.75 9.20
C ALA A 195 6.71 19.30 7.80
N THR A 196 5.95 20.30 7.37
CA THR A 196 6.10 21.03 6.11
C THR A 196 5.87 22.51 6.38
N ASP A 197 6.19 23.38 5.42
CA ASP A 197 6.01 24.83 5.57
C ASP A 197 4.52 25.23 5.75
N GLU A 198 3.60 24.44 5.19
CA GLU A 198 2.15 24.73 5.19
C GLU A 198 1.38 24.02 6.32
N GLY A 199 2.04 23.16 7.11
CA GLY A 199 1.37 22.31 8.09
C GLY A 199 2.09 21.01 8.38
N THR A 200 1.34 20.02 8.86
CA THR A 200 1.86 18.66 9.05
C THR A 200 1.20 17.70 8.07
N SER A 201 2.00 17.13 7.16
CA SER A 201 1.57 16.02 6.33
C SER A 201 1.37 14.79 7.21
N CYS A 202 0.24 14.12 7.07
CA CYS A 202 -0.09 12.96 7.87
C CYS A 202 -0.57 11.78 7.01
N VAL A 203 -0.16 10.58 7.41
CA VAL A 203 -0.65 9.31 6.86
C VAL A 203 -1.24 8.51 8.00
N LEU A 204 -2.51 8.14 7.89
CA LEU A 204 -3.18 7.30 8.88
C LEU A 204 -3.08 5.84 8.49
N VAL A 205 -2.58 5.06 9.43
CA VAL A 205 -2.60 3.60 9.40
C VAL A 205 -3.52 3.16 10.52
N GLU A 206 -4.60 2.47 10.16
CA GLU A 206 -5.61 1.99 11.09
C GLU A 206 -5.60 0.47 11.09
N LYS A 207 -5.37 -0.11 12.28
CA LYS A 207 -5.25 -1.56 12.46
C LYS A 207 -4.29 -2.17 11.43
N GLY A 208 -3.07 -1.62 11.35
CA GLY A 208 -2.00 -2.11 10.48
C GLY A 208 -2.26 -1.99 8.98
N SER A 209 -3.32 -1.29 8.56
CA SER A 209 -3.66 -1.06 7.16
C SER A 209 -3.71 0.42 6.85
N PHE A 210 -3.20 0.80 5.67
CA PHE A 210 -3.32 2.15 5.16
C PHE A 210 -4.79 2.58 5.07
N TYR A 211 -5.14 3.71 5.66
CA TYR A 211 -6.45 4.32 5.53
C TYR A 211 -6.45 5.47 4.52
N GLY A 212 -5.51 6.41 4.67
CA GLY A 212 -5.50 7.64 3.88
C GLY A 212 -4.41 8.60 4.31
N PHE A 213 -4.32 9.73 3.63
CA PHE A 213 -3.37 10.78 3.96
C PHE A 213 -3.92 12.17 3.64
N GLY A 214 -3.33 13.19 4.24
CA GLY A 214 -3.72 14.58 4.04
C GLY A 214 -2.86 15.55 4.84
N MET A 215 -3.25 16.82 4.82
CA MET A 215 -2.59 17.89 5.56
C MET A 215 -3.39 18.23 6.81
N LEU A 216 -2.71 18.23 7.96
CA LEU A 216 -3.24 18.77 9.20
C LEU A 216 -2.77 20.22 9.34
N PRO A 217 -3.66 21.16 9.68
CA PRO A 217 -3.28 22.52 9.99
C PRO A 217 -2.27 22.59 11.14
N ASN A 218 -1.48 23.65 11.19
CA ASN A 218 -0.64 23.96 12.35
C ASN A 218 -1.48 23.99 13.63
N ASN A 219 -0.97 23.39 14.70
CA ASN A 219 -1.64 23.28 16.00
C ASN A 219 -2.99 22.55 15.99
N PHE A 220 -3.29 21.76 14.94
CA PHE A 220 -4.48 20.91 14.95
C PHE A 220 -4.40 19.94 16.15
N LYS A 221 -5.44 19.94 16.99
CA LYS A 221 -5.58 19.02 18.11
C LYS A 221 -6.66 18.00 17.79
N TRP A 222 -6.36 16.73 17.99
CA TRP A 222 -7.31 15.63 17.85
C TRP A 222 -7.40 14.87 19.17
N ARG A 223 -8.60 14.35 19.48
CA ARG A 223 -8.83 13.45 20.62
C ARG A 223 -9.13 12.04 20.17
N THR A 224 -9.68 11.89 18.97
CA THR A 224 -10.12 10.62 18.41
C THR A 224 -9.60 10.45 16.98
N VAL A 225 -9.49 9.20 16.53
CA VAL A 225 -9.18 8.85 15.13
C VAL A 225 -10.17 9.50 14.16
N SER A 226 -11.44 9.63 14.57
CA SER A 226 -12.48 10.30 13.78
C SER A 226 -12.21 11.78 13.51
N ASP A 227 -11.51 12.47 14.40
CA ASP A 227 -11.10 13.87 14.18
C ASP A 227 -10.13 13.99 13.01
N ILE A 228 -9.18 13.06 12.94
CA ILE A 228 -8.17 12.97 11.89
C ILE A 228 -8.85 12.58 10.57
N LYS A 229 -9.72 11.56 10.58
CA LYS A 229 -10.43 11.07 9.37
C LYS A 229 -11.22 12.17 8.66
N ARG A 230 -11.73 13.16 9.40
CA ARG A 230 -12.42 14.33 8.84
C ARG A 230 -11.49 15.33 8.12
N LYS A 231 -10.19 15.24 8.33
CA LYS A 231 -9.18 16.15 7.74
C LYS A 231 -8.33 15.51 6.64
N ILE A 232 -8.31 14.18 6.57
CA ILE A 232 -7.56 13.45 5.54
C ILE A 232 -8.47 12.89 4.48
N LYS A 233 -7.90 12.61 3.30
CA LYS A 233 -8.60 11.92 2.23
C LYS A 233 -8.36 10.43 2.35
N GLN A 234 -9.44 9.64 2.33
CA GLN A 234 -9.37 8.19 2.23
C GLN A 234 -8.98 7.79 0.80
N TYR A 235 -8.13 6.78 0.70
CA TYR A 235 -7.68 6.22 -0.56
C TYR A 235 -7.89 4.69 -0.57
N PRO A 236 -8.05 4.07 -1.75
CA PRO A 236 -8.23 2.63 -1.82
C PRO A 236 -6.99 1.92 -1.26
N VAL A 237 -7.23 0.90 -0.43
CA VAL A 237 -6.17 0.05 0.11
C VAL A 237 -5.48 -0.69 -1.04
N ASN A 238 -4.16 -0.67 -1.03
CA ASN A 238 -3.33 -1.39 -1.99
C ASN A 238 -2.24 -2.15 -1.22
N GLU A 239 -2.03 -3.42 -1.54
CA GLU A 239 -0.97 -4.24 -0.95
C GLU A 239 0.41 -3.60 -1.11
N HIS A 240 0.68 -2.97 -2.26
CA HIS A 240 1.93 -2.26 -2.48
C HIS A 240 2.09 -1.10 -1.49
N ILE A 241 1.00 -0.39 -1.19
CA ILE A 241 0.99 0.69 -0.19
C ILE A 241 1.28 0.14 1.21
N ASN A 242 0.61 -0.95 1.61
CA ASN A 242 0.87 -1.56 2.91
C ASN A 242 2.31 -2.06 3.05
N ALA A 243 2.89 -2.66 2.00
CA ALA A 243 4.28 -3.07 2.00
C ALA A 243 5.24 -1.88 2.10
N MET A 244 4.95 -0.78 1.39
CA MET A 244 5.72 0.46 1.51
C MET A 244 5.66 1.02 2.93
N ILE A 245 4.47 1.12 3.52
CA ILE A 245 4.28 1.63 4.88
C ILE A 245 5.09 0.84 5.89
N ARG A 246 5.10 -0.50 5.81
CA ARG A 246 5.92 -1.35 6.70
C ARG A 246 7.41 -1.05 6.58
N SER A 247 7.91 -0.90 5.36
CA SER A 247 9.31 -0.49 5.14
C SER A 247 9.60 0.92 5.70
N PHE A 248 8.60 1.81 5.72
CA PHE A 248 8.72 3.12 6.35
C PHE A 248 8.69 3.06 7.88
N GLU A 249 7.91 2.17 8.50
CA GLU A 249 7.92 1.95 9.96
C GLU A 249 9.33 1.62 10.46
N GLU A 250 10.01 0.68 9.78
CA GLU A 250 11.38 0.28 10.12
C GLU A 250 12.38 1.43 10.00
N ARG A 251 12.18 2.32 9.02
CA ARG A 251 13.11 3.40 8.69
C ARG A 251 12.86 4.71 9.44
N TYR A 252 11.63 4.96 9.89
CA TYR A 252 11.19 6.25 10.41
C TYR A 252 10.37 6.14 11.70
N ALA A 253 10.75 5.25 12.62
CA ALA A 253 10.08 5.08 13.91
C ALA A 253 9.86 6.38 14.70
N GLY A 254 10.77 7.36 14.59
CA GLY A 254 10.65 8.67 15.26
C GLY A 254 9.59 9.63 14.67
N LYS A 255 8.95 9.27 13.56
CA LYS A 255 7.87 10.05 12.92
C LYS A 255 6.47 9.47 13.17
N MET A 256 6.38 8.44 14.02
CA MET A 256 5.14 7.72 14.31
C MET A 256 4.53 8.19 15.63
N THR A 257 3.25 8.53 15.60
CA THR A 257 2.43 8.79 16.79
C THR A 257 1.36 7.70 16.88
N TYR A 258 1.51 6.79 17.84
CA TYR A 258 0.52 5.73 18.11
C TYR A 258 -0.74 6.32 18.74
N LEU A 259 -1.91 5.78 18.35
CA LEU A 259 -3.24 6.25 18.73
C LEU A 259 -4.04 5.18 19.48
#